data_AF-A0A3M2CDA9-F1
#
_entry.id   AF-A0A3M2CDA9-F1
#
_cell.length_a   1.000
_cell.length_b   1.000
_cell.length_c   1.000
_cell.angle_alpha   90.00
_cell.angle_beta   90.00
_cell.angle_gamma   90.00
#
_symmetry.space_group_name_H-M   'P 1'
#
loop_
_entity.id
_entity.type
_entity.pdbx_description
1 polymer ?
#
loop_
_entity_poly.entity_id
_entity_poly.type
_entity_poly.pdbx_seq_one_letter_code
_entity_poly.pdbx_strand_id
1 'polypeptide(L)' 'MSLTEQQRKFYENTLAVTRQEIEELDGLIEAELAKVKDRLAELQSAKRAARQMYDAACIRLGIPNELEDEEGEDDAG' A
#
# COMPACT_ATOMS: atom_id res chain seq x y z
N MET A 1 42.67 17.77 15.17
CA MET A 1 42.07 19.11 14.99
C MET A 1 40.60 18.99 15.38
N SER A 2 40.13 19.83 16.31
CA SER A 2 38.71 19.92 16.68
C SER A 2 38.00 20.93 15.78
N LEU A 3 36.71 20.71 15.52
CA LEU A 3 35.86 21.67 14.81
C LEU A 3 35.87 23.02 15.52
N THR A 4 35.83 24.11 14.75
CA THR A 4 35.54 25.44 15.29
C THR A 4 34.08 25.52 15.73
N GLU A 5 33.75 26.47 16.60
CA GLU A 5 32.38 26.64 17.10
C GLU A 5 31.38 26.97 15.97
N GLN A 6 31.82 27.71 14.95
CA GLN A 6 31.01 27.99 13.77
C GLN A 6 30.75 26.73 12.94
N GLN A 7 31.76 25.88 12.74
CA GLN A 7 31.60 24.61 12.04
C GLN A 7 30.66 23.68 12.81
N ARG A 8 30.78 23.63 14.14
CA ARG A 8 29.88 22.88 15.01
C ARG A 8 28.42 23.32 14.82
N LYS A 9 28.14 24.62 14.93
CA LYS A 9 26.78 25.17 14.76
C LYS A 9 26.20 24.88 13.37
N PHE A 10 27.01 24.93 12.32
CA PHE A 10 26.58 24.58 10.97
C PHE A 10 26.09 23.13 10.92
N TYR A 11 26.91 22.18 11.37
CA TYR A 11 26.56 20.76 11.34
C TYR A 11 25.38 20.42 12.25
N GLU A 12 25.28 21.04 13.43
CA GLU A 12 24.13 20.88 14.33
C GLU A 12 22.83 21.36 13.67
N ASN A 13 22.87 22.49 12.96
CA ASN A 13 21.71 22.98 12.22
C ASN A 13 21.36 22.06 11.05
N THR A 14 22.36 21.65 10.25
CA THR A 14 22.14 20.70 9.15
C THR A 14 21.52 19.40 9.65
N LEU A 15 22.00 18.85 10.77
CA LEU A 15 21.44 17.65 11.38
C LEU A 15 19.99 17.83 11.84
N ALA A 16 19.66 18.99 12.40
CA ALA A 16 18.29 19.29 12.84
C ALA A 16 17.33 19.34 11.64
N VAL A 17 17.74 20.04 10.57
CA VAL A 17 16.94 20.17 9.34
C VAL A 17 16.77 18.82 8.66
N THR A 18 17.85 18.06 8.45
CA THR A 18 17.75 16.77 7.76
C THR A 18 16.97 15.74 8.56
N ARG A 19 17.02 15.80 9.90
CA ARG A 19 16.17 14.96 10.75
C ARG A 19 14.69 15.29 10.56
N GLN A 20 14.34 16.57 10.52
CA GLN A 20 12.97 16.98 10.27
C GLN A 20 12.49 16.53 8.88
N GLU A 21 13.33 16.67 7.85
CA GLU A 21 13.03 16.18 6.50
C GLU A 21 12.77 14.67 6.48
N ILE A 22 13.55 13.88 7.23
CA ILE A 22 13.33 12.42 7.34
C ILE A 22 11.96 12.13 7.99
N GLU A 23 11.65 12.79 9.10
CA GLU A 23 10.37 12.60 9.80
C GLU A 23 9.16 12.98 8.92
N GLU A 24 9.30 14.03 8.11
CA GLU A 24 8.29 14.43 7.11
C GLU A 24 8.14 13.39 5.99
N LEU A 25 9.26 12.86 5.47
CA LEU A 25 9.25 11.82 4.44
C LEU A 25 8.61 10.52 4.95
N ASP A 26 8.91 10.11 6.19
CA ASP A 26 8.31 8.93 6.81
C ASP A 26 6.78 9.08 6.91
N GLY A 27 6.29 10.26 7.31
CA GLY A 27 4.86 10.54 7.34
C GLY A 27 4.18 10.48 5.95
N LEU A 28 4.86 10.96 4.90
CA LEU A 28 4.36 10.85 3.53
C LEU A 28 4.32 9.39 3.05
N ILE A 29 5.34 8.60 3.38
CA ILE A 29 5.38 7.16 3.05
C ILE A 29 4.22 6.43 3.71
N GLU A 30 3.98 6.66 5.00
CA GLU A 30 2.86 6.03 5.72
C GLU A 30 1.50 6.41 5.13
N ALA A 31 1.32 7.68 4.76
CA ALA A 31 0.10 8.16 4.14
C ALA A 31 -0.16 7.50 2.76
N GLU A 32 0.88 7.34 1.94
CA GLU A 32 0.74 6.65 0.65
C GLU A 32 0.48 5.15 0.84
N LEU A 33 1.14 4.50 1.81
CA LEU A 33 0.86 3.10 2.14
C LEU A 33 -0.61 2.90 2.58
N ALA A 34 -1.18 3.84 3.34
CA ALA A 34 -2.59 3.78 3.72
C ALA A 34 -3.50 3.85 2.48
N LYS A 35 -3.25 4.79 1.56
CA LYS A 35 -4.02 4.90 0.30
C LYS A 35 -3.94 3.64 -0.55
N VAL A 36 -2.76 3.02 -0.63
CA VAL A 36 -2.57 1.76 -1.39
C VAL A 36 -3.38 0.63 -0.74
N LYS A 37 -3.40 0.52 0.59
CA LYS A 37 -4.21 -0.47 1.30
C LYS A 37 -5.70 -0.29 1.05
N ASP A 38 -6.20 0.94 1.15
CA ASP A 38 -7.60 1.26 0.86
C ASP A 38 -7.96 0.89 -0.58
N ARG A 39 -7.09 1.27 -1.53
CA ARG A 39 -7.30 0.95 -2.95
C ARG A 39 -7.29 -0.54 -3.23
N LEU A 40 -6.42 -1.29 -2.55
CA LEU A 40 -6.36 -2.74 -2.68
C LEU A 40 -7.65 -3.39 -2.19
N ALA A 41 -8.18 -2.94 -1.04
CA ALA A 41 -9.44 -3.43 -0.49
C ALA A 41 -10.63 -3.14 -1.44
N GLU A 42 -10.68 -1.95 -2.04
CA GLU A 42 -11.68 -1.61 -3.05
C GLU A 42 -11.62 -2.55 -4.26
N LEU A 43 -10.41 -2.78 -4.79
CA LEU A 43 -10.21 -3.66 -5.96
C LEU A 43 -10.57 -5.11 -5.65
N GLN A 44 -10.22 -5.61 -4.46
CA GLN A 44 -10.61 -6.95 -4.02
C GLN A 44 -12.14 -7.08 -3.91
N SER A 45 -12.81 -6.07 -3.35
CA SER A 45 -14.27 -6.04 -3.28
C SER A 45 -14.91 -6.05 -4.68
N ALA A 46 -14.41 -5.23 -5.60
CA ALA A 46 -14.88 -5.21 -6.99
C ALA A 46 -14.64 -6.55 -7.71
N LYS A 47 -13.48 -7.18 -7.49
CA LYS A 47 -13.16 -8.52 -8.03
C LYS A 47 -14.15 -9.56 -7.52
N ARG A 48 -14.46 -9.58 -6.22
CA ARG A 48 -15.44 -10.49 -5.62
C ARG A 48 -16.84 -10.28 -6.21
N ALA A 49 -17.27 -9.03 -6.36
CA ALA A 49 -18.57 -8.73 -6.98
C ALA A 49 -18.63 -9.19 -8.45
N ALA A 50 -17.57 -8.95 -9.23
CA ALA A 50 -17.49 -9.42 -10.61
C ALA A 50 -17.53 -10.95 -10.71
N ARG A 51 -16.87 -11.67 -9.79
CA ARG A 51 -16.94 -13.14 -9.71
C ARG A 51 -18.35 -13.62 -9.39
N GLN A 52 -19.00 -13.08 -8.37
CA GLN A 52 -20.39 -13.45 -8.05
C GLN A 52 -21.34 -13.28 -9.25
N MET A 53 -21.14 -12.23 -10.05
CA MET A 53 -21.90 -12.04 -11.29
C MET A 53 -21.55 -13.08 -12.36
N TYR A 54 -20.28 -13.44 -12.51
CA TYR A 54 -19.82 -14.51 -13.40
C TYR A 54 -20.43 -15.85 -13.01
N ASP A 55 -20.38 -16.21 -11.73
CA ASP A 55 -20.93 -17.45 -11.19
C ASP A 55 -22.44 -17.54 -11.47
N ALA A 56 -23.17 -16.44 -11.18
CA ALA A 56 -24.59 -16.35 -11.47
C ALA A 56 -24.91 -16.50 -12.96
N ALA A 57 -24.05 -15.96 -13.85
CA ALA A 57 -24.19 -16.12 -15.29
C ALA A 57 -23.93 -17.58 -15.72
N CYS A 58 -22.89 -18.24 -15.20
CA CYS A 58 -22.57 -19.63 -15.50
C CYS A 58 -23.73 -20.56 -15.08
N ILE A 59 -24.27 -20.38 -13.88
CA ILE A 59 -25.45 -21.12 -13.39
C ILE A 59 -26.64 -20.94 -14.34
N ARG A 60 -26.92 -19.70 -14.77
CA ARG A 60 -28.05 -19.42 -15.65
C ARG A 60 -27.88 -19.99 -17.06
N LEU A 61 -26.64 -20.07 -17.54
CA LEU A 61 -26.31 -20.64 -18.84
C LEU A 61 -26.15 -22.16 -18.81
N GLY A 62 -26.09 -22.77 -17.61
CA GLY A 62 -25.89 -24.21 -17.43
C GLY A 62 -24.48 -24.66 -17.82
N ILE A 63 -23.50 -23.76 -17.75
CA ILE A 63 -22.10 -24.04 -18.10
C ILE A 63 -21.23 -24.15 -16.84
N PRO A 64 -20.12 -24.91 -16.88
CA PRO A 64 -19.20 -25.02 -15.76
C PRO A 64 -18.55 -23.67 -15.44
N ASN A 65 -18.35 -23.40 -14.15
CA ASN A 65 -17.63 -22.22 -13.69
C ASN A 65 -16.13 -22.52 -13.56
N GLU A 66 -15.33 -22.03 -14.50
CA GLU A 66 -13.87 -22.25 -14.50
C GLU A 66 -13.13 -21.37 -13.48
N LEU A 67 -13.79 -20.38 -12.89
CA LEU A 67 -13.20 -19.43 -11.95
C LEU A 67 -13.46 -19.79 -10.48
N GLU A 68 -14.24 -20.84 -10.21
CA GLU A 68 -14.64 -21.27 -8.86
C GLU A 68 -13.45 -21.82 -8.04
N ASP A 69 -12.46 -22.45 -8.70
CA ASP A 69 -11.31 -23.08 -8.04
C ASP A 69 -10.20 -22.08 -7.62
N GLU A 70 -10.23 -20.83 -8.09
CA GLU A 70 -9.21 -19.81 -7.78
C GLU A 70 -9.43 -19.13 -6.41
N GLU A 71 -10.49 -19.45 -5.66
CA GLU A 71 -10.81 -18.80 -4.37
C GLU A 71 -9.84 -19.14 -3.22
N GLY A 72 -9.08 -20.23 -3.33
CA GLY A 72 -8.23 -20.73 -2.23
C GLY A 72 -6.87 -20.04 -2.07
N GLU A 73 -6.35 -19.35 -3.08
CA GLU A 73 -4.98 -18.80 -3.06
C GLU A 73 -4.90 -17.31 -2.67
N ASP A 74 -5.98 -16.54 -2.82
CA ASP A 74 -5.95 -15.07 -2.66
C ASP A 74 -6.21 -14.56 -1.22
N ASP A 75 -6.65 -15.41 -0.28
CA ASP A 75 -6.94 -15.02 1.12
C ASP A 75 -5.76 -15.28 2.08
N ALA A 76 -4.68 -15.93 1.60
CA ALA A 76 -3.52 -16.33 2.42
C ALA A 76 -2.26 -15.46 2.23
N GLY A 77 -2.35 -14.34 1.50
CA GLY A 77 -1.22 -13.46 1.16
C GLY A 77 -1.19 -12.13 1.90
#